data_AF-A0A0R3QP86-F1
#
_entry.id   AF-A0A0R3QP86-F1
#
_cell.length_a   1.000
_cell.length_b   1.000
_cell.length_c   1.000
_cell.angle_alpha   90.00
_cell.angle_beta   90.00
_cell.angle_gamma   90.00
#
_symmetry.space_group_name_H-M   'P 1'
#
loop_
_entity.id
_entity.type
_entity.pdbx_description
1 polymer ?
#
loop_
_entity_poly.entity_id
_entity_poly.type
_entity_poly.pdbx_seq_one_letter_code
_entity_poly.pdbx_strand_id
1 'polypeptide(L)'
;MDDSIELNNELQRTFYHGFLPHADIDPLLKEEGDFVIRKTDKDGNHLSKIYNWKIIFQAKMFVKISGQIILALSVKWNKQILHFVVNQDETGYYYFETHKEKTMHDLINWHKTTGTPISAGSHAKLVNGVGRQPWLLEHDEIQLQRKLGEGAFGEVYLAQYVQMNKITDVAVKTMREEASRQARLKFMKEARIMRKFSHPNVVKIMGIVVYENPLMIVMELCPGKY
;
A
#
# COMPACT_ATOMS: atom_id res chain seq x y z
N MET A 1 0.52 2.94 22.12
CA MET A 1 0.88 1.54 21.85
C MET A 1 0.96 1.44 20.36
N ASP A 2 2.13 1.09 19.87
CA ASP A 2 2.50 1.13 18.47
C ASP A 2 1.65 0.14 17.66
N ASP A 3 0.78 0.66 16.78
CA ASP A 3 -0.09 -0.11 15.86
C ASP A 3 0.71 -0.62 14.63
N SER A 4 2.00 -0.89 14.82
CA SER A 4 2.75 -1.72 13.90
C SER A 4 2.15 -3.12 13.98
N ILE A 5 1.14 -3.35 13.14
CA ILE A 5 0.75 -4.69 12.73
C ILE A 5 2.07 -5.36 12.37
N GLU A 6 2.59 -6.21 13.27
CA GLU A 6 3.69 -7.13 13.01
C GLU A 6 3.18 -8.11 11.96
N LEU A 7 3.06 -7.62 10.73
CA LEU A 7 3.07 -8.42 9.52
C LEU A 7 4.42 -9.12 9.60
N ASN A 8 4.42 -10.36 10.08
CA ASN A 8 5.60 -11.21 10.12
C ASN A 8 6.41 -11.02 8.83
N ASN A 9 7.75 -11.01 8.95
CA ASN A 9 8.71 -10.78 7.87
C ASN A 9 8.40 -11.53 6.55
N GLU A 10 7.66 -12.63 6.58
CA GLU A 10 7.22 -13.39 5.40
C GLU A 10 6.08 -12.73 4.60
N LEU A 11 5.12 -12.09 5.28
CA LEU A 11 4.01 -11.36 4.63
C LEU A 11 4.47 -10.06 4.00
N GLN A 12 5.38 -9.34 4.68
CA GLN A 12 6.02 -8.14 4.13
C GLN A 12 6.71 -8.45 2.79
N ARG A 13 7.26 -9.66 2.64
CA ARG A 13 8.10 -10.02 1.50
C ARG A 13 7.35 -10.56 0.28
N THR A 14 6.12 -11.05 0.40
CA THR A 14 5.51 -11.84 -0.69
C THR A 14 4.46 -11.10 -1.52
N PHE A 15 3.48 -10.41 -0.93
CA PHE A 15 2.41 -9.73 -1.69
C PHE A 15 1.85 -8.46 -1.02
N TYR A 16 2.56 -7.94 -0.02
CA TYR A 16 2.20 -6.71 0.67
C TYR A 16 2.76 -5.46 -0.03
N HIS A 17 1.90 -4.46 -0.24
CA HIS A 17 2.16 -3.29 -1.09
C HIS A 17 1.99 -1.95 -0.35
N GLY A 18 1.92 -1.97 0.99
CA GLY A 18 1.86 -0.74 1.79
C GLY A 18 0.65 0.13 1.44
N PHE A 19 0.83 1.45 1.41
CA PHE A 19 -0.18 2.46 1.11
C PHE A 19 -0.37 2.73 -0.39
N LEU A 20 0.00 1.79 -1.27
CA LEU A 20 -0.24 1.97 -2.70
C LEU A 20 -1.75 2.16 -2.99
N PRO A 21 -2.14 3.23 -3.72
CA PRO A 21 -3.54 3.47 -4.07
C PRO A 21 -3.99 2.54 -5.21
N HIS A 22 -5.30 2.42 -5.41
CA HIS A 22 -5.91 1.58 -6.47
C HIS A 22 -5.26 1.77 -7.83
N ALA A 23 -5.10 3.02 -8.25
CA ALA A 23 -4.55 3.30 -9.57
C ALA A 23 -3.04 2.97 -9.75
N ASP A 24 -2.34 2.57 -8.69
CA ASP A 24 -1.01 1.93 -8.74
C ASP A 24 -1.08 0.40 -8.63
N ILE A 25 -2.13 -0.14 -8.01
CA ILE A 25 -2.36 -1.57 -7.82
C ILE A 25 -3.00 -2.20 -9.05
N ASP A 26 -3.96 -1.53 -9.66
CA ASP A 26 -4.77 -2.09 -10.74
C ASP A 26 -3.93 -2.60 -11.93
N PRO A 27 -2.88 -1.88 -12.38
CA PRO A 27 -2.01 -2.37 -13.45
C PRO A 27 -1.15 -3.59 -13.07
N LEU A 28 -1.02 -3.89 -11.76
CA LEU A 28 -0.25 -5.03 -11.27
C LEU A 28 -1.04 -6.33 -11.34
N LEU A 29 -2.38 -6.27 -11.30
CA LEU A 29 -3.26 -7.44 -11.34
C LEU A 29 -3.59 -7.79 -12.80
N LYS A 30 -2.93 -8.80 -13.35
CA LYS A 30 -2.96 -9.11 -14.79
C LYS A 30 -3.88 -10.27 -15.11
N GLU A 31 -3.79 -11.35 -14.35
CA GLU A 31 -4.56 -12.58 -14.54
C GLU A 31 -5.70 -12.71 -13.53
N GLU A 32 -6.66 -13.60 -13.81
CA GLU A 32 -7.70 -13.92 -12.83
C GLU A 32 -7.10 -14.60 -11.59
N GLY A 33 -7.54 -14.13 -10.43
CA GLY A 33 -7.04 -14.57 -9.13
C GLY A 33 -5.70 -13.94 -8.74
N ASP A 34 -5.13 -13.02 -9.54
CA ASP A 34 -4.03 -12.16 -9.10
C ASP A 34 -4.50 -11.28 -7.95
N PHE A 35 -3.73 -11.21 -6.87
CA PHE A 35 -4.08 -10.43 -5.69
C PHE A 35 -2.87 -9.75 -5.02
N VAL A 36 -3.17 -8.70 -4.26
CA VAL A 36 -2.24 -7.99 -3.37
C VAL A 36 -2.90 -7.61 -2.06
N ILE A 37 -2.10 -7.44 -1.01
CA ILE A 37 -2.52 -6.82 0.25
C ILE A 37 -1.95 -5.41 0.34
N ARG A 38 -2.75 -4.47 0.84
CA ARG A 38 -2.37 -3.07 1.03
C ARG A 38 -3.01 -2.48 2.29
N LYS A 39 -2.41 -1.43 2.83
CA LYS A 39 -3.02 -0.56 3.84
C LYS A 39 -3.93 0.48 3.16
N THR A 40 -5.01 0.86 3.83
CA THR A 40 -5.93 1.91 3.38
C THR A 40 -6.56 2.64 4.56
N ASP A 41 -6.95 3.89 4.36
CA ASP A 41 -7.67 4.65 5.39
C ASP A 41 -9.14 4.18 5.48
N LYS A 42 -9.66 4.05 6.71
CA LYS A 42 -11.07 3.75 6.99
C LYS A 42 -11.93 5.01 6.81
N ASP A 43 -12.28 5.35 5.57
CA ASP A 43 -13.31 6.35 5.28
C ASP A 43 -14.62 5.69 4.82
N GLY A 44 -15.66 5.81 5.66
CA GLY A 44 -17.00 5.26 5.44
C GLY A 44 -17.73 5.77 4.18
N ASN A 45 -17.18 6.76 3.47
CA ASN A 45 -17.82 7.37 2.29
C ASN A 45 -17.38 6.78 0.93
N HIS A 46 -16.33 5.96 0.86
CA HIS A 46 -15.91 5.33 -0.41
C HIS A 46 -16.14 3.81 -0.44
N LEU A 47 -16.28 3.16 0.73
CA LEU A 47 -16.77 1.78 0.79
C LEU A 47 -18.22 1.69 0.30
N SER A 48 -19.01 2.76 0.42
CA SER A 48 -20.39 2.85 -0.09
C SER A 48 -20.51 2.88 -1.62
N LYS A 49 -19.43 3.24 -2.35
CA LYS A 49 -19.42 3.20 -3.83
C LYS A 49 -18.90 1.87 -4.40
N ILE A 50 -18.22 1.07 -3.58
CA ILE A 50 -17.54 -0.17 -4.02
C ILE A 50 -18.29 -1.42 -3.53
N TYR A 51 -19.05 -1.34 -2.43
CA TYR A 51 -19.79 -2.46 -1.87
C TYR A 51 -21.28 -2.15 -1.73
N ASN A 52 -22.11 -3.17 -1.98
CA ASN A 52 -23.55 -3.10 -1.75
C ASN A 52 -23.84 -3.17 -0.24
N TRP A 53 -23.90 -1.99 0.38
CA TRP A 53 -23.91 -1.74 1.83
C TRP A 53 -25.00 -2.45 2.65
N LYS A 54 -26.06 -2.98 2.02
CA LYS A 54 -27.20 -3.57 2.74
C LYS A 54 -26.84 -4.78 3.64
N ILE A 55 -25.75 -5.49 3.37
CA ILE A 55 -25.38 -6.71 4.11
C ILE A 55 -24.55 -6.41 5.37
N ILE A 56 -23.80 -5.30 5.41
CA ILE A 56 -22.85 -5.02 6.50
C ILE A 56 -23.50 -4.25 7.67
N PHE A 57 -24.65 -3.61 7.44
CA PHE A 57 -25.20 -2.63 8.40
C PHE A 57 -26.03 -3.20 9.56
N GLN A 58 -26.16 -4.52 9.72
CA GLN A 58 -26.94 -5.09 10.84
C GLN A 58 -26.18 -5.17 12.18
N ALA A 59 -24.89 -4.80 12.24
CA ALA A 59 -24.13 -4.85 13.48
C ALA A 59 -23.52 -3.49 13.88
N LYS A 60 -24.19 -2.82 14.83
CA LYS A 60 -23.70 -1.90 15.87
C LYS A 60 -22.84 -0.66 15.51
N MET A 61 -23.40 0.49 15.90
CA MET A 61 -22.77 1.67 16.54
C MET A 61 -21.62 2.39 15.78
N PHE A 62 -21.98 3.45 15.05
CA PHE A 62 -21.03 4.35 14.39
C PHE A 62 -20.34 5.29 15.38
N VAL A 63 -19.14 4.93 15.82
CA VAL A 63 -18.12 5.96 16.09
C VAL A 63 -17.39 6.19 14.77
N LYS A 64 -17.50 7.41 14.24
CA LYS A 64 -16.82 7.86 13.04
C LYS A 64 -15.34 8.07 13.36
N ILE A 65 -14.56 7.00 13.45
CA ILE A 65 -13.11 7.07 13.63
C ILE A 65 -12.48 7.32 12.26
N SER A 66 -12.49 8.57 11.81
CA SER A 66 -11.66 9.00 10.70
C SER A 66 -10.19 8.80 11.08
N GLY A 67 -9.44 8.04 10.27
CA GLY A 67 -7.99 7.87 10.46
C GLY A 67 -7.52 6.48 10.91
N GLN A 68 -8.40 5.49 11.08
CA GLN A 68 -7.94 4.12 11.35
C GLN A 68 -7.38 3.50 10.06
N ILE A 69 -6.10 3.11 10.07
CA ILE A 69 -5.48 2.36 8.98
C ILE A 69 -5.99 0.92 9.05
N ILE A 70 -6.51 0.40 7.95
CA ILE A 70 -7.01 -0.98 7.84
C ILE A 70 -6.29 -1.72 6.72
N LEU A 71 -6.21 -3.05 6.85
CA LEU A 71 -5.74 -3.93 5.79
C LEU A 71 -6.86 -4.16 4.77
N ALA A 72 -6.49 -4.16 3.49
CA ALA A 72 -7.36 -4.50 2.39
C ALA A 72 -6.66 -5.44 1.43
N LEU A 73 -7.41 -6.37 0.86
CA LEU A 73 -7.01 -7.21 -0.25
C LEU A 73 -7.60 -6.66 -1.54
N SER A 74 -6.82 -6.63 -2.62
CA SER A 74 -7.32 -6.34 -3.97
C SER A 74 -7.07 -7.55 -4.84
N VAL A 75 -8.09 -8.03 -5.57
CA VAL A 75 -8.01 -9.23 -6.41
C VAL A 75 -8.68 -8.98 -7.76
N LYS A 76 -8.08 -9.49 -8.84
CA LYS A 76 -8.68 -9.48 -10.16
C LYS A 76 -9.58 -10.70 -10.34
N TRP A 77 -10.84 -10.47 -10.64
CA TRP A 77 -11.84 -11.52 -10.81
C TRP A 77 -12.92 -11.08 -11.79
N ASN A 78 -13.32 -11.94 -12.72
CA ASN A 78 -14.35 -11.63 -13.73
C ASN A 78 -14.08 -10.31 -14.47
N LYS A 79 -12.82 -10.10 -14.89
CA LYS A 79 -12.33 -8.87 -15.57
C LYS A 79 -12.47 -7.57 -14.76
N GLN A 80 -12.82 -7.64 -13.48
CA GLN A 80 -12.89 -6.51 -12.57
C GLN A 80 -11.86 -6.65 -11.47
N ILE A 81 -11.55 -5.54 -10.81
CA ILE A 81 -10.74 -5.55 -9.60
C ILE A 81 -11.69 -5.32 -8.43
N LEU A 82 -11.73 -6.31 -7.56
CA LEU A 82 -12.50 -6.28 -6.33
C LEU A 82 -11.55 -5.94 -5.19
N HIS A 83 -12.04 -5.13 -4.27
CA HIS A 83 -11.36 -4.86 -3.02
C HIS A 83 -12.15 -5.53 -1.91
N PHE A 84 -11.45 -6.02 -0.88
CA PHE A 84 -12.03 -6.62 0.32
C PHE A 84 -11.33 -6.03 1.54
N VAL A 85 -12.07 -5.56 2.53
CA VAL A 85 -11.50 -5.19 3.83
C VAL A 85 -11.14 -6.48 4.56
N VAL A 86 -9.95 -6.54 5.13
CA VAL A 86 -9.57 -7.59 6.06
C VAL A 86 -10.02 -7.15 7.44
N ASN A 87 -10.93 -7.90 8.04
CA ASN A 87 -11.42 -7.64 9.38
C ASN A 87 -10.55 -8.35 10.41
N GLN A 88 -10.54 -7.83 11.63
CA GLN A 88 -9.96 -8.48 12.79
C GLN A 88 -11.00 -8.45 13.91
N ASP A 89 -11.18 -9.57 14.62
CA ASP A 89 -12.07 -9.62 15.78
C ASP A 89 -11.35 -9.26 17.08
N GLU A 90 -12.09 -9.24 18.19
CA GLU A 90 -11.58 -8.88 19.52
C GLU A 90 -10.50 -9.82 20.04
N THR A 91 -10.40 -11.04 19.48
CA THR A 91 -9.37 -12.03 19.84
C THR A 91 -8.15 -11.98 18.92
N GLY A 92 -8.14 -11.08 17.93
CA GLY A 92 -7.02 -10.85 17.02
C GLY A 92 -7.02 -11.71 15.76
N TYR A 93 -8.07 -12.50 15.49
CA TYR A 93 -8.15 -13.34 14.29
C TYR A 93 -8.58 -12.52 13.06
N TYR A 94 -7.92 -12.78 11.93
CA TYR A 94 -8.17 -12.14 10.65
C TYR A 94 -9.22 -12.91 9.84
N TYR A 95 -10.10 -12.18 9.15
CA TYR A 95 -11.12 -12.79 8.30
C TYR A 95 -11.67 -11.83 7.24
N PHE A 96 -12.30 -12.41 6.20
CA PHE A 96 -13.10 -11.67 5.22
C PHE A 96 -14.59 -11.78 5.53
N GLU A 97 -15.13 -13.00 5.54
CA GLU A 97 -16.54 -13.30 5.86
C GLU A 97 -16.66 -14.27 7.03
N THR A 98 -16.47 -15.58 6.78
CA THR A 98 -16.79 -16.63 7.77
C THR A 98 -15.55 -17.32 8.33
N HIS A 99 -14.57 -17.67 7.48
CA HIS A 99 -13.35 -18.33 7.90
C HIS A 99 -12.39 -17.35 8.58
N LYS A 100 -11.76 -17.79 9.67
CA LYS A 100 -10.88 -16.97 10.50
C LYS A 100 -9.54 -17.66 10.70
N GLU A 101 -8.47 -16.88 10.68
CA GLU A 101 -7.13 -17.36 10.97
C GLU A 101 -6.35 -16.41 11.87
N LYS A 102 -5.39 -16.96 12.61
CA LYS A 102 -4.58 -16.18 13.56
C LYS A 102 -3.65 -15.19 12.87
N THR A 103 -3.19 -15.51 11.65
CA THR A 103 -2.32 -14.63 10.87
C THR A 103 -2.92 -14.37 9.49
N MET A 104 -2.55 -13.23 8.90
CA MET A 104 -2.94 -12.90 7.52
C MET A 104 -2.35 -13.90 6.51
N HIS A 105 -1.21 -14.50 6.82
CA HIS A 105 -0.56 -15.50 5.96
C HIS A 105 -1.41 -16.77 5.88
N ASP A 106 -1.82 -17.26 7.04
CA ASP A 106 -2.65 -18.46 7.17
C ASP A 106 -4.00 -18.24 6.50
N LEU A 107 -4.62 -17.06 6.68
CA LEU A 107 -5.89 -16.71 6.02
C LEU A 107 -5.78 -16.83 4.49
N ILE A 108 -4.72 -16.24 3.92
CA ILE A 108 -4.49 -16.28 2.47
C ILE A 108 -4.20 -17.70 2.01
N ASN A 109 -3.33 -18.42 2.70
CA ASN A 109 -2.97 -19.78 2.35
C ASN A 109 -4.17 -20.72 2.40
N TRP A 110 -5.05 -20.57 3.39
CA TRP A 110 -6.28 -21.35 3.48
C TRP A 110 -7.18 -21.12 2.25
N HIS A 111 -7.43 -19.86 1.86
CA HIS A 111 -8.22 -19.54 0.67
C HIS A 111 -7.60 -20.07 -0.62
N LYS A 112 -6.27 -19.96 -0.76
CA LYS A 112 -5.54 -20.48 -1.92
C LYS A 112 -5.59 -22.00 -2.01
N THR A 113 -5.40 -22.69 -0.88
CA THR A 113 -5.28 -24.15 -0.84
C THR A 113 -6.63 -24.84 -0.98
N THR A 114 -7.67 -24.30 -0.34
CA THR A 114 -9.03 -24.85 -0.42
C THR A 114 -9.77 -24.42 -1.70
N GLY A 115 -9.31 -23.35 -2.35
CA GLY A 115 -10.03 -22.71 -3.46
C GLY A 115 -11.36 -22.10 -3.03
N THR A 116 -11.56 -21.90 -1.73
CA THR A 116 -12.78 -21.28 -1.18
C THR A 116 -12.79 -19.79 -1.53
N PRO A 117 -13.90 -19.25 -2.07
CA PRO A 117 -14.01 -17.83 -2.35
C PRO A 117 -13.81 -16.95 -1.11
N ILE A 118 -13.25 -15.75 -1.32
CA ILE A 118 -13.12 -14.70 -0.31
C ILE A 118 -14.49 -14.20 0.16
N SER A 119 -15.44 -14.13 -0.77
CA SER A 119 -16.81 -13.71 -0.49
C SER A 119 -17.81 -14.54 -1.30
N ALA A 120 -18.86 -15.01 -0.62
CA ALA A 120 -19.92 -15.80 -1.24
C ALA A 120 -20.64 -15.02 -2.37
N GLY A 121 -20.77 -13.69 -2.24
CA GLY A 121 -21.48 -12.87 -3.22
C GLY A 121 -20.68 -12.59 -4.50
N SER A 122 -19.35 -12.60 -4.43
CA SER A 122 -18.48 -12.33 -5.60
C SER A 122 -17.89 -13.59 -6.23
N HIS A 123 -17.84 -14.68 -5.46
CA HIS A 123 -17.12 -15.91 -5.79
C HIS A 123 -15.63 -15.69 -6.09
N ALA A 124 -15.05 -14.55 -5.70
CA ALA A 124 -13.66 -14.21 -5.96
C ALA A 124 -12.69 -15.17 -5.26
N LYS A 125 -11.74 -15.75 -5.99
CA LYS A 125 -10.74 -16.68 -5.45
C LYS A 125 -9.34 -16.12 -5.54
N LEU A 126 -8.49 -16.56 -4.62
CA LEU A 126 -7.07 -16.22 -4.58
C LEU A 126 -6.26 -17.28 -5.30
N VAL A 127 -5.44 -16.86 -6.26
CA VAL A 127 -4.60 -17.77 -7.04
C VAL A 127 -3.14 -17.33 -6.93
N ASN A 128 -2.81 -16.13 -7.41
CA ASN A 128 -1.43 -15.66 -7.48
C ASN A 128 -1.25 -14.39 -6.64
N GLY A 129 -0.37 -14.46 -5.64
CA GLY A 129 0.05 -13.27 -4.91
C GLY A 129 1.02 -12.49 -5.79
N VAL A 130 0.69 -11.27 -6.17
CA VAL A 130 1.59 -10.43 -6.96
C VAL A 130 2.72 -9.95 -6.06
N GLY A 131 3.96 -10.18 -6.51
CA GLY A 131 5.17 -9.86 -5.78
C GLY A 131 5.43 -8.35 -5.62
N ARG A 132 6.32 -8.01 -4.68
CA ARG A 132 6.83 -6.65 -4.51
C ARG A 132 7.46 -6.14 -5.81
N GLN A 133 7.16 -4.90 -6.15
CA GLN A 133 7.71 -4.26 -7.33
C GLN A 133 9.12 -3.71 -7.07
N PRO A 134 10.07 -3.75 -8.03
CA PRO A 134 11.45 -3.28 -7.82
C PRO A 134 11.58 -1.81 -7.39
N TRP A 135 10.59 -0.97 -7.72
CA TRP A 135 10.54 0.44 -7.35
C TRP A 135 9.85 0.70 -6.00
N LEU A 136 9.35 -0.33 -5.32
CA LEU A 136 8.96 -0.23 -3.91
C LEU A 136 10.22 -0.47 -3.09
N LEU A 137 10.66 0.53 -2.34
CA LEU A 137 11.84 0.53 -1.48
C LEU A 137 11.43 0.40 0.00
N GLU A 138 12.33 -0.10 0.84
CA GLU A 138 12.14 -0.17 2.29
C GLU A 138 12.58 1.14 2.96
N HIS A 139 12.00 1.42 4.14
CA HIS A 139 12.41 2.56 4.97
C HIS A 139 13.88 2.45 5.38
N ASP A 140 14.34 1.26 5.76
CA ASP A 140 15.73 0.99 6.18
C ASP A 140 16.76 1.20 5.06
N GLU A 141 16.33 1.21 3.79
CA GLU A 141 17.21 1.51 2.66
C GLU A 141 17.49 3.02 2.54
N ILE A 142 16.75 3.89 3.24
CA ILE A 142 16.83 5.36 3.07
C ILE A 142 17.26 6.05 4.35
N GLN A 143 18.46 6.65 4.31
CA GLN A 143 19.02 7.40 5.44
C GLN A 143 18.95 8.90 5.16
N LEU A 144 17.92 9.56 5.70
CA LEU A 144 17.75 11.02 5.58
C LEU A 144 18.93 11.77 6.20
N GLN A 145 19.45 12.77 5.49
CA GLN A 145 20.53 13.64 5.93
C GLN A 145 19.96 15.05 6.22
N ARG A 146 20.40 16.06 5.47
CA ARG A 146 19.96 17.45 5.64
C ARG A 146 18.80 17.83 4.71
N LYS A 147 17.96 18.77 5.14
CA LYS A 147 16.92 19.38 4.31
C LYS A 147 17.55 20.14 3.13
N LEU A 148 17.03 19.92 1.93
CA LEU A 148 17.36 20.64 0.69
C LEU A 148 16.31 21.71 0.37
N GLY A 149 15.06 21.47 0.75
CA GLY A 149 13.97 22.40 0.49
C GLY A 149 12.65 21.93 1.04
N GLU A 150 11.59 22.62 0.65
CA GLU A 150 10.21 22.34 1.05
C GLU A 150 9.29 22.50 -0.15
N GLY A 151 8.30 21.62 -0.26
CA GLY A 151 7.30 21.64 -1.31
C GLY A 151 5.89 21.48 -0.76
N ALA A 152 4.91 21.38 -1.67
CA ALA A 152 3.49 21.37 -1.31
C ALA A 152 3.04 20.20 -0.40
N PHE A 153 3.79 19.10 -0.34
CA PHE A 153 3.43 17.90 0.44
C PHE A 153 4.25 17.72 1.73
N GLY A 154 5.39 18.39 1.83
CA GLY A 154 6.40 18.09 2.83
C GLY A 154 7.77 18.57 2.41
N GLU A 155 8.79 17.96 2.97
CA GLU A 155 10.16 18.42 2.87
C GLU A 155 10.94 17.58 1.85
N VAL A 156 11.98 18.18 1.28
CA VAL A 156 12.93 17.49 0.42
C VAL A 156 14.25 17.42 1.16
N TYR A 157 14.81 16.22 1.26
CA TYR A 157 16.07 15.95 1.94
C TYR A 157 17.11 15.44 0.96
N LEU A 158 18.37 15.75 1.24
CA LEU A 158 19.47 14.92 0.82
C LEU A 158 19.39 13.64 1.65
N ALA A 159 19.50 12.49 1.03
CA ALA A 159 19.52 11.21 1.73
C ALA A 159 20.53 10.28 1.07
N GLN A 160 20.90 9.23 1.80
CA GLN A 160 21.68 8.12 1.27
C GLN A 160 20.75 6.93 1.02
N TYR A 161 20.70 6.48 -0.23
CA TYR A 161 20.04 5.22 -0.60
C TYR A 161 21.06 4.09 -0.54
N VAL A 162 20.84 3.14 0.37
CA VAL A 162 21.74 2.03 0.67
C VAL A 162 21.17 0.75 0.07
N GLN A 163 21.86 0.20 -0.92
CA GLN A 163 21.48 -1.07 -1.56
C GLN A 163 22.69 -1.99 -1.68
N MET A 164 22.63 -3.18 -1.08
CA MET A 164 23.64 -4.25 -1.23
C MET A 164 25.10 -3.74 -1.17
N ASN A 165 25.42 -2.95 -0.14
CA ASN A 165 26.73 -2.30 0.10
C ASN A 165 27.10 -1.13 -0.82
N LYS A 166 26.19 -0.65 -1.68
CA LYS A 166 26.35 0.59 -2.44
C LYS A 166 25.54 1.70 -1.78
N ILE A 167 26.19 2.85 -1.57
CA ILE A 167 25.56 4.07 -1.08
C ILE A 167 25.48 5.05 -2.25
N THR A 168 24.30 5.60 -2.50
CA THR A 168 24.06 6.62 -3.53
C THR A 168 23.37 7.81 -2.89
N ASP A 169 23.90 9.02 -3.10
CA ASP A 169 23.24 10.25 -2.68
C ASP A 169 22.00 10.50 -3.56
N VAL A 170 20.89 10.78 -2.90
CA VAL A 170 19.56 10.93 -3.51
C VAL A 170 18.83 12.14 -2.95
N ALA A 171 17.85 12.63 -3.71
CA ALA A 171 16.86 13.58 -3.21
C ALA A 171 15.61 12.80 -2.77
N VAL A 172 15.19 12.97 -1.53
CA VAL A 172 14.01 12.30 -0.96
C VAL A 172 12.96 13.32 -0.61
N LYS A 173 11.81 13.23 -1.27
CA LYS A 173 10.62 14.03 -0.93
C LYS A 173 9.77 13.25 0.04
N THR A 174 9.53 13.79 1.22
CA THR A 174 8.69 13.18 2.26
C THR A 174 7.27 13.74 2.21
N MET A 175 6.31 12.94 2.66
CA MET A 175 4.95 13.39 2.95
C MET A 175 4.74 13.46 4.45
N ARG A 176 4.14 14.55 4.93
CA ARG A 176 3.77 14.71 6.34
C ARG A 176 2.74 13.65 6.76
N GLU A 177 2.81 13.20 8.00
CA GLU A 177 1.93 12.16 8.53
C GLU A 177 0.46 12.60 8.55
N GLU A 178 0.21 13.87 8.88
CA GLU A 178 -1.12 14.47 8.95
C GLU A 178 -1.68 14.85 7.56
N ALA A 179 -1.01 14.47 6.48
CA ALA A 179 -1.46 14.76 5.13
C ALA A 179 -2.81 14.08 4.83
N SER A 180 -3.76 14.87 4.33
CA SER A 180 -5.07 14.35 3.92
C SER A 180 -4.94 13.24 2.87
N ARG A 181 -5.92 12.32 2.80
CA ARG A 181 -5.99 11.29 1.76
C ARG A 181 -5.85 11.86 0.34
N GLN A 182 -6.43 13.04 0.08
CA GLN A 182 -6.29 13.71 -1.21
C GLN A 182 -4.85 14.15 -1.48
N ALA A 183 -4.15 14.67 -0.47
CA ALA A 183 -2.73 14.99 -0.58
C ALA A 183 -1.90 13.74 -0.85
N ARG A 184 -2.17 12.64 -0.13
CA ARG A 184 -1.54 11.32 -0.36
C ARG A 184 -1.76 10.81 -1.79
N LEU A 185 -2.98 10.89 -2.31
CA LEU A 185 -3.27 10.50 -3.70
C LEU A 185 -2.52 11.36 -4.72
N LYS A 186 -2.37 12.67 -4.47
CA LYS A 186 -1.61 13.57 -5.33
C LYS A 186 -0.10 13.29 -5.26
N PHE A 187 0.44 13.04 -4.07
CA PHE A 187 1.82 12.63 -3.84
C PHE A 187 2.14 11.32 -4.60
N MET A 188 1.28 10.31 -4.46
CA MET A 188 1.43 9.04 -5.20
C MET A 188 1.28 9.21 -6.71
N LYS A 189 0.41 10.13 -7.16
CA LYS A 189 0.27 10.47 -8.58
C LYS A 189 1.55 11.08 -9.15
N GLU A 190 2.25 11.93 -8.41
CA GLU A 190 3.55 12.49 -8.81
C GLU A 190 4.55 11.38 -9.10
N ALA A 191 4.74 10.45 -8.16
CA ALA A 191 5.61 9.29 -8.34
C ALA A 191 5.22 8.40 -9.52
N ARG A 192 3.91 8.18 -9.73
CA ARG A 192 3.40 7.40 -10.87
C ARG A 192 3.70 8.06 -12.22
N ILE A 193 3.60 9.38 -12.29
CA ILE A 193 3.94 10.13 -13.49
C ILE A 193 5.44 10.05 -13.74
N MET A 194 6.27 10.30 -12.72
CA MET A 194 7.73 10.23 -12.85
C MET A 194 8.23 8.85 -13.34
N ARG A 195 7.62 7.75 -12.88
CA ARG A 195 7.98 6.38 -13.32
C ARG A 195 7.80 6.13 -14.81
N LYS A 196 7.04 6.96 -15.53
CA LYS A 196 6.82 6.83 -16.98
C LYS A 196 7.93 7.47 -17.82
N PHE A 197 8.81 8.27 -17.21
CA PHE A 197 9.83 9.03 -17.93
C PHE A 197 11.23 8.50 -17.63
N SER A 198 12.02 8.37 -18.70
CA SER A 198 13.45 8.12 -18.63
C SER A 198 14.10 8.98 -19.71
N HIS A 199 14.64 10.13 -19.32
CA HIS A 199 15.20 11.11 -20.24
C HIS A 199 16.27 11.96 -19.54
N PRO A 200 17.38 12.32 -20.19
CA PRO A 200 18.48 13.06 -19.57
C PRO A 200 18.10 14.43 -18.98
N ASN A 201 16.99 15.02 -19.45
CA ASN A 201 16.48 16.32 -18.97
C ASN A 201 15.28 16.19 -18.01
N VAL A 202 14.98 14.99 -17.52
CA VAL A 202 13.87 14.74 -16.59
C VAL A 202 14.43 13.99 -15.39
N VAL A 203 14.18 14.53 -14.19
CA VAL A 203 14.63 13.93 -12.93
C VAL A 203 14.14 12.48 -12.83
N LYS A 204 15.09 11.56 -12.72
CA LYS A 204 14.86 10.14 -12.61
C LYS A 204 14.36 9.78 -11.22
N ILE A 205 13.22 9.08 -11.18
CA ILE A 205 12.78 8.40 -9.96
C ILE A 205 13.54 7.09 -9.77
N MET A 206 14.02 6.84 -8.57
CA MET A 206 14.67 5.60 -8.18
C MET A 206 13.67 4.63 -7.53
N GLY A 207 12.73 5.16 -6.76
CA GLY A 207 11.66 4.37 -6.16
C GLY A 207 10.77 5.17 -5.24
N ILE A 208 9.91 4.47 -4.52
CA ILE A 208 9.00 5.01 -3.50
C ILE A 208 9.05 4.14 -2.26
N VAL A 209 8.88 4.76 -1.10
CA VAL A 209 8.78 4.07 0.18
C VAL A 209 7.38 4.31 0.74
N VAL A 210 6.59 3.25 0.88
CA VAL A 210 5.15 3.37 1.16
C VAL A 210 4.60 2.33 2.15
N TYR A 211 5.44 1.69 2.95
CA TYR A 211 5.00 0.65 3.90
C TYR A 211 4.46 1.22 5.22
N GLU A 212 5.02 2.36 5.62
CA GLU A 212 4.73 3.14 6.82
C GLU A 212 5.04 4.62 6.60
N ASN A 213 4.72 5.46 7.60
CA ASN A 213 5.07 6.87 7.57
C ASN A 213 6.53 7.07 7.97
N PRO A 214 7.21 8.11 7.44
CA PRO A 214 6.73 8.99 6.38
C PRO A 214 6.78 8.30 5.02
N LEU A 215 5.82 8.61 4.13
CA LEU A 215 5.90 8.15 2.73
C LEU A 215 6.98 8.95 2.00
N MET A 216 7.72 8.29 1.11
CA MET A 216 8.86 8.90 0.42
C MET A 216 8.83 8.68 -1.09
N ILE A 217 9.26 9.69 -1.85
CA ILE A 217 9.64 9.56 -3.26
C ILE A 217 11.15 9.76 -3.33
N VAL A 218 11.86 8.74 -3.82
CA VAL A 218 13.33 8.70 -3.92
C VAL A 218 13.72 9.01 -5.35
N MET A 219 14.52 10.05 -5.54
CA MET A 219 14.89 10.61 -6.84
C MET A 219 16.40 10.78 -6.93
N GLU A 220 16.93 10.84 -8.15
CA GLU A 220 18.32 11.23 -8.33
C GLU A 220 18.58 12.63 -7.73
N LEU A 221 19.75 12.82 -7.14
CA LEU A 221 20.18 14.12 -6.66
C LEU A 221 20.69 14.94 -7.86
N CYS A 222 20.03 16.06 -8.15
CA CYS A 222 20.54 17.02 -9.13
C CYS A 222 21.46 18.03 -8.44
N PRO A 223 22.78 18.02 -8.69
CA PRO A 223 23.65 19.07 -8.19
C PRO A 223 23.25 20.38 -8.89
N GLY A 224 22.77 21.36 -8.11
CA GLY A 224 22.45 22.68 -8.63
C GLY A 224 23.67 23.27 -9.35
N LYS A 225 23.44 24.00 -10.45
CA LYS A 225 24.50 24.85 -11.01
C LYS A 225 24.76 25.97 -9.99
N TYR A 226 25.97 26.02 -9.46
CA TYR A 226 26.48 27.13 -8.66
C TYR A 226 26.55 28.41 -9.50
#